data_AF-A0A8I1AA36-F1
#
_entry.id   AF-A0A8I1AA36-F1
#
_cell.length_a   1.000
_cell.length_b   1.000
_cell.length_c   1.000
_cell.angle_alpha   90.00
_cell.angle_beta   90.00
_cell.angle_gamma   90.00
#
_symmetry.space_group_name_H-M   'P 1'
#
loop_
_entity.id
_entity.type
_entity.pdbx_description
1 polymer ?
#
loop_
_entity_poly.entity_id
_entity_poly.type
_entity_poly.pdbx_seq_one_letter_code
_entity_poly.pdbx_strand_id
1 'polypeptide(L)'
;MNLQYELKIISIICVTLAITACSSLGGGSVQKRAAKLSTGIQKAYSVSPDIANRVSPFIVQSADLYDVDPLLIAATIRQESSYRSYVTSPSGAVGLTQVMPRYWQQACPGDLFDEYTNVRCGTMILAKYNQSAGSWKKALGYYNVGPTNYESNRKMKRQGKRYAKQVKQHEKQLKSSL
;
A
#
# COMPACT_ATOMS: atom_id res chain seq x y z
N MET A 1 19.45 -54.89 12.65
CA MET A 1 18.19 -54.85 11.86
C MET A 1 17.11 -54.24 12.74
N ASN A 2 16.31 -53.36 12.14
CA ASN A 2 15.09 -52.70 12.64
C ASN A 2 15.29 -51.37 13.37
N LEU A 3 15.47 -50.35 12.52
CA LEU A 3 14.94 -49.00 12.70
C LEU A 3 13.41 -49.07 12.90
N GLN A 4 12.91 -48.55 14.02
CA GLN A 4 11.57 -47.97 14.08
C GLN A 4 11.70 -46.56 14.66
N TYR A 5 11.74 -45.59 13.75
CA TYR A 5 11.64 -44.17 14.07
C TYR A 5 10.16 -43.84 14.26
N GLU A 6 9.73 -43.75 15.51
CA GLU A 6 8.43 -43.16 15.88
C GLU A 6 8.45 -41.67 15.53
N LEU A 7 7.75 -41.31 14.46
CA LEU A 7 7.45 -39.92 14.09
C LEU A 7 6.65 -39.26 15.23
N LYS A 8 7.31 -38.45 16.06
CA LYS A 8 6.61 -37.43 16.86
C LYS A 8 6.12 -36.34 15.92
N ILE A 9 4.91 -36.52 15.39
CA ILE A 9 4.12 -35.48 14.75
C ILE A 9 3.76 -34.47 15.85
N ILE A 10 4.63 -33.48 16.05
CA ILE A 10 4.26 -32.27 16.79
C ILE A 10 3.37 -31.49 15.83
N SER A 11 2.07 -31.77 15.88
CA SER A 11 1.05 -30.86 15.35
C SER A 11 1.13 -29.58 16.17
N ILE A 12 1.97 -28.64 15.72
CA ILE A 12 1.86 -27.24 16.10
C ILE A 12 0.56 -26.77 15.46
N ILE A 13 -0.55 -26.92 16.19
CA ILE A 13 -1.75 -26.15 15.96
C ILE A 13 -1.35 -24.72 16.32
N CYS A 14 -0.78 -24.02 15.34
CA CYS A 14 -0.60 -22.59 15.39
C CYS A 14 -2.02 -22.03 15.32
N VAL A 15 -2.64 -21.83 16.47
CA VAL A 15 -3.86 -21.04 16.60
C VAL A 15 -3.46 -19.64 16.20
N THR A 16 -3.48 -19.36 14.90
CA THR A 16 -3.50 -18.00 14.39
C THR A 16 -4.85 -17.46 14.81
N LEU A 17 -4.88 -16.83 15.99
CA LEU A 17 -5.80 -15.75 16.25
C LEU A 17 -5.54 -14.74 15.14
N ALA A 18 -6.28 -14.90 14.04
CA ALA A 18 -6.41 -13.88 13.02
C ALA A 18 -7.13 -12.73 13.72
N ILE A 19 -6.35 -11.88 14.40
CA ILE A 19 -6.74 -10.52 14.69
C ILE A 19 -6.91 -9.95 13.29
N THR A 20 -8.13 -10.09 12.78
CA THR A 20 -8.49 -9.57 11.48
C THR A 20 -8.48 -8.07 11.74
N ALA A 21 -7.34 -7.43 11.50
CA ALA A 21 -7.24 -5.99 11.53
C ALA A 21 -8.44 -5.51 10.71
N CYS A 22 -9.36 -4.80 11.36
CA CYS A 22 -10.63 -4.41 10.74
C CYS A 22 -10.30 -3.57 9.51
N SER A 23 -10.25 -4.21 8.34
CA SER A 23 -10.09 -3.52 7.07
C SER A 23 -11.27 -2.58 6.95
N SER A 24 -11.01 -1.34 6.55
CA SER A 24 -12.03 -0.32 6.29
C SER A 24 -13.07 -0.75 5.24
N LEU A 25 -12.75 -1.76 4.42
CA LEU A 25 -13.67 -2.37 3.46
C LEU A 25 -14.60 -3.43 4.08
N GLY A 26 -14.38 -3.81 5.35
CA GLY A 26 -15.07 -4.90 6.05
C GLY A 26 -14.40 -6.26 5.84
N GLY A 27 -15.00 -7.32 6.41
CA GLY A 27 -14.59 -8.71 6.16
C GLY A 27 -15.12 -9.29 4.84
N GLY A 28 -14.58 -10.42 4.42
CA GLY A 28 -15.03 -11.16 3.23
C GLY A 28 -13.92 -11.39 2.20
N SER A 29 -14.29 -12.02 1.07
CA SER A 29 -13.34 -12.38 0.02
C SER A 29 -12.65 -11.14 -0.58
N VAL A 30 -11.42 -11.33 -1.07
CA VAL A 30 -10.65 -10.30 -1.78
C VAL A 30 -11.46 -9.70 -2.93
N GLN A 31 -12.19 -10.54 -3.67
CA GLN A 31 -13.02 -10.14 -4.81
C GLN A 31 -14.15 -9.17 -4.38
N LYS A 32 -14.86 -9.48 -3.28
CA LYS A 32 -15.92 -8.61 -2.77
C LYS A 32 -15.38 -7.27 -2.30
N ARG A 33 -14.26 -7.28 -1.56
CA ARG A 33 -13.60 -6.05 -1.09
C ARG A 33 -13.06 -5.23 -2.25
N ALA A 34 -12.45 -5.87 -3.25
CA ALA A 34 -11.93 -5.20 -4.45
C ALA A 34 -13.06 -4.58 -5.30
N ALA A 35 -14.19 -5.26 -5.45
CA ALA A 35 -15.37 -4.69 -6.13
C ALA A 35 -15.89 -3.45 -5.41
N LYS A 36 -16.03 -3.51 -4.07
CA LYS A 36 -16.43 -2.37 -3.25
C LYS A 36 -15.44 -1.20 -3.37
N LEU A 37 -14.15 -1.49 -3.28
CA LEU A 37 -13.09 -0.50 -3.45
C LEU A 37 -13.14 0.15 -4.84
N SER A 38 -13.31 -0.65 -5.89
CA SER A 38 -13.42 -0.17 -7.28
C SER A 38 -14.56 0.83 -7.43
N THR A 39 -15.76 0.50 -6.93
CA THR A 39 -16.90 1.42 -6.94
C THR A 39 -16.58 2.73 -6.20
N GLY A 40 -15.92 2.65 -5.04
CA GLY A 40 -15.50 3.83 -4.29
C GLY A 40 -14.51 4.70 -5.07
N ILE A 41 -13.50 4.09 -5.70
CA ILE A 41 -12.48 4.79 -6.49
C ILE A 41 -13.10 5.50 -7.70
N GLN A 42 -14.02 4.85 -8.40
CA GLN A 42 -14.77 5.44 -9.52
C GLN A 42 -15.54 6.68 -9.06
N LYS A 43 -16.32 6.57 -7.98
CA LYS A 43 -17.13 7.67 -7.43
C LYS A 43 -16.28 8.81 -6.88
N ALA A 44 -15.27 8.49 -6.08
CA ALA A 44 -14.47 9.48 -5.36
C ALA A 44 -13.51 10.24 -6.27
N TYR A 45 -12.88 9.55 -7.22
CA TYR A 45 -11.74 10.08 -7.97
C TYR A 45 -11.98 10.20 -9.47
N SER A 46 -13.18 9.82 -9.95
CA SER A 46 -13.56 9.81 -11.36
C SER A 46 -12.61 8.98 -12.22
N VAL A 47 -12.08 7.89 -11.66
CA VAL A 47 -11.25 6.92 -12.37
C VAL A 47 -12.17 6.02 -13.21
N SER A 48 -11.75 5.67 -14.42
CA SER A 48 -12.57 4.83 -15.30
C SER A 48 -12.83 3.45 -14.68
N PRO A 49 -13.98 2.82 -14.98
CA PRO A 49 -14.29 1.49 -14.45
C PRO A 49 -13.22 0.45 -14.77
N ASP A 50 -12.64 0.48 -15.98
CA ASP A 50 -11.55 -0.42 -16.39
C ASP A 50 -10.35 -0.34 -15.44
N ILE A 51 -9.82 0.87 -15.23
CA ILE A 51 -8.65 1.09 -14.36
C ILE A 51 -8.99 0.72 -12.91
N ALA A 52 -10.15 1.15 -12.41
CA ALA A 52 -10.56 0.88 -11.04
C ALA A 52 -10.73 -0.63 -10.78
N ASN A 53 -11.36 -1.36 -11.71
CA ASN A 53 -11.56 -2.81 -11.60
C ASN A 53 -10.24 -3.58 -11.65
N ARG A 54 -9.30 -3.15 -12.50
CA ARG A 54 -7.99 -3.79 -12.64
C ARG A 54 -7.08 -3.57 -11.44
N VAL A 55 -7.02 -2.34 -10.90
CA VAL A 55 -6.09 -1.98 -9.83
C VAL A 55 -6.60 -2.36 -8.43
N SER A 56 -7.92 -2.36 -8.18
CA SER A 56 -8.48 -2.60 -6.85
C SER A 56 -8.09 -3.95 -6.23
N PRO A 57 -8.06 -5.08 -6.96
CA PRO A 57 -7.57 -6.35 -6.43
C PRO A 57 -6.10 -6.28 -5.99
N PHE A 58 -5.24 -5.54 -6.70
CA PHE A 58 -3.83 -5.40 -6.34
C PHE A 58 -3.66 -4.59 -5.06
N ILE A 59 -4.48 -3.54 -4.89
CA ILE A 59 -4.52 -2.74 -3.66
C ILE A 59 -4.91 -3.62 -2.48
N VAL A 60 -6.03 -4.36 -2.58
CA VAL A 60 -6.55 -5.19 -1.48
C VAL A 60 -5.54 -6.27 -1.08
N GLN A 61 -5.00 -7.00 -2.06
CA GLN A 61 -4.02 -8.07 -1.78
C GLN A 61 -2.74 -7.53 -1.14
N SER A 62 -2.22 -6.41 -1.64
CA SER A 62 -1.00 -5.80 -1.10
C SER A 62 -1.24 -5.24 0.30
N ALA A 63 -2.40 -4.61 0.52
CA ALA A 63 -2.83 -4.11 1.81
C ALA A 63 -2.90 -5.23 2.86
N ASP A 64 -3.49 -6.37 2.52
CA ASP A 64 -3.56 -7.54 3.40
C ASP A 64 -2.16 -8.09 3.71
N LEU A 65 -1.28 -8.19 2.69
CA LEU A 65 0.07 -8.74 2.83
C LEU A 65 0.95 -7.95 3.82
N TYR A 66 0.76 -6.64 3.90
CA TYR A 66 1.61 -5.74 4.69
C TYR A 66 0.88 -5.05 5.85
N ASP A 67 -0.33 -5.51 6.17
CA ASP A 67 -1.18 -4.94 7.23
C ASP A 67 -1.34 -3.41 7.12
N VAL A 68 -1.72 -2.95 5.92
CA VAL A 68 -2.01 -1.54 5.63
C VAL A 68 -3.48 -1.39 5.26
N ASP A 69 -4.13 -0.31 5.69
CA ASP A 69 -5.50 -0.03 5.27
C ASP A 69 -5.56 0.14 3.72
N PRO A 70 -6.40 -0.62 3.00
CA PRO A 70 -6.49 -0.51 1.53
C PRO A 70 -6.94 0.89 1.06
N LEU A 71 -7.70 1.65 1.86
CA LEU A 71 -8.07 3.01 1.50
C LEU A 71 -6.89 3.98 1.57
N LEU A 72 -5.95 3.73 2.49
CA LEU A 72 -4.72 4.52 2.57
C LEU A 72 -3.88 4.31 1.31
N ILE A 73 -3.75 3.06 0.83
CA ILE A 73 -3.03 2.74 -0.40
C ILE A 73 -3.72 3.36 -1.63
N ALA A 74 -5.05 3.21 -1.74
CA ALA A 74 -5.84 3.81 -2.81
C ALA A 74 -5.70 5.35 -2.84
N ALA A 75 -5.66 5.99 -1.67
CA ALA A 75 -5.44 7.42 -1.53
C ALA A 75 -4.01 7.86 -1.87
N THR A 76 -3.00 7.03 -1.54
CA THR A 76 -1.62 7.26 -1.95
C THR A 76 -1.50 7.19 -3.47
N ILE A 77 -2.07 6.19 -4.14
CA ILE A 77 -2.09 6.10 -5.62
C ILE A 77 -2.74 7.34 -6.24
N ARG A 78 -3.85 7.82 -5.64
CA ARG A 78 -4.47 9.07 -6.09
C ARG A 78 -3.51 10.25 -6.03
N GLN A 79 -2.76 10.39 -4.94
CA GLN A 79 -1.80 11.48 -4.75
C GLN A 79 -0.58 11.38 -5.67
N GLU A 80 -0.10 10.15 -5.92
CA GLU A 80 1.15 9.92 -6.63
C GLU A 80 1.00 10.01 -8.16
N SER A 81 0.00 9.33 -8.72
CA SER A 81 -0.12 9.17 -10.18
C SER A 81 -1.50 9.53 -10.73
N SER A 82 -2.48 9.80 -9.87
CA SER A 82 -3.89 9.84 -10.24
C SER A 82 -4.33 8.58 -11.01
N TYR A 83 -3.85 7.40 -10.58
CA TYR A 83 -4.10 6.10 -11.21
C TYR A 83 -3.53 5.93 -12.63
N ARG A 84 -2.48 6.67 -12.98
CA ARG A 84 -1.73 6.44 -14.22
C ARG A 84 -0.61 5.43 -13.96
N SER A 85 -0.70 4.26 -14.60
CA SER A 85 0.24 3.16 -14.36
C SER A 85 1.56 3.28 -15.11
N TYR A 86 1.58 3.98 -16.24
CA TYR A 86 2.76 4.08 -17.10
C TYR A 86 3.29 5.52 -17.16
N VAL A 87 3.72 6.03 -16.00
CA VAL A 87 4.25 7.41 -15.87
C VAL A 87 5.52 7.44 -15.06
N THR A 88 6.44 8.31 -15.48
CA THR A 88 7.69 8.62 -14.78
C THR A 88 7.70 10.10 -14.41
N SER A 89 7.95 10.41 -13.14
CA SER A 89 8.14 11.80 -12.71
C SER A 89 9.51 12.36 -13.15
N PRO A 90 9.70 13.69 -13.16
CA PRO A 90 11.01 14.29 -13.45
C PRO A 90 12.14 13.81 -12.54
N SER A 91 11.82 13.35 -11.33
CA SER A 91 12.78 12.82 -10.36
C SER A 91 13.09 11.32 -10.53
N GLY A 92 12.46 10.66 -11.50
CA GLY A 92 12.63 9.24 -11.82
C GLY A 92 11.73 8.28 -11.02
N ALA A 93 10.69 8.76 -10.37
CA ALA A 93 9.69 7.90 -9.71
C ALA A 93 8.71 7.30 -10.72
N VAL A 94 8.30 6.03 -10.57
CA VAL A 94 7.57 5.29 -11.61
C VAL A 94 6.26 4.66 -11.12
N GLY A 95 5.27 4.60 -12.02
CA GLY A 95 4.04 3.82 -11.87
C GLY A 95 3.02 4.36 -10.86
N LEU A 96 2.07 3.51 -10.48
CA LEU A 96 0.88 3.86 -9.70
C LEU A 96 1.20 4.56 -8.36
N THR A 97 2.20 4.07 -7.65
CA THR A 97 2.63 4.54 -6.33
C THR A 97 3.93 5.36 -6.38
N GLN A 98 4.40 5.68 -7.60
CA GLN A 98 5.63 6.45 -7.84
C GLN A 98 6.81 5.92 -7.01
N VAL A 99 7.04 4.61 -7.07
CA VAL A 99 8.23 4.00 -6.47
C VAL A 99 9.44 4.56 -7.19
N MET A 100 10.43 4.98 -6.43
CA MET A 100 11.68 5.44 -7.00
C MET A 100 12.61 4.21 -7.11
N PRO A 101 13.15 3.85 -8.30
CA PRO A 101 13.96 2.64 -8.47
C PRO A 101 15.32 2.69 -7.75
N ARG A 102 16.02 3.83 -7.77
CA ARG A 102 17.40 4.01 -7.24
C ARG A 102 17.60 3.70 -5.75
N TYR A 103 16.54 3.54 -4.97
CA TYR A 103 16.53 3.21 -3.53
C TYR A 103 15.85 1.87 -3.28
N TRP A 104 14.97 1.41 -4.17
CA TRP A 104 14.05 0.31 -3.88
C TRP A 104 14.16 -0.88 -4.82
N GLN A 105 14.82 -0.77 -5.97
CA GLN A 105 14.88 -1.84 -6.98
C GLN A 105 15.38 -3.18 -6.41
N GLN A 106 16.32 -3.16 -5.46
CA GLN A 106 16.82 -4.38 -4.81
C GLN A 106 15.78 -5.04 -3.91
N ALA A 107 14.98 -4.25 -3.17
CA ALA A 107 13.90 -4.75 -2.32
C ALA A 107 12.62 -5.04 -3.13
N CYS A 108 12.53 -4.49 -4.34
CA CYS A 108 11.43 -4.58 -5.27
C CYS A 108 11.90 -5.09 -6.63
N PRO A 109 12.36 -6.36 -6.71
CA PRO A 109 12.78 -6.93 -7.98
C PRO A 109 11.58 -7.07 -8.94
N GLY A 110 11.86 -6.91 -10.23
CA GLY A 110 10.85 -6.94 -11.29
C GLY A 110 10.64 -5.59 -11.97
N ASP A 111 9.71 -5.55 -12.91
CA ASP A 111 9.32 -4.34 -13.61
C ASP A 111 8.42 -3.48 -12.72
N LEU A 112 8.86 -2.27 -12.40
CA LEU A 112 8.08 -1.32 -11.58
C LEU A 112 6.99 -0.59 -12.38
N PHE A 113 6.86 -0.81 -13.69
CA PHE A 113 5.67 -0.43 -14.46
C PHE A 113 4.56 -1.48 -14.42
N ASP A 114 4.87 -2.73 -14.07
CA ASP A 114 3.84 -3.73 -13.75
C ASP A 114 3.05 -3.26 -12.51
N GLU A 115 1.74 -3.24 -12.65
CA GLU A 115 0.85 -2.57 -11.71
C GLU A 115 0.79 -3.29 -10.37
N TYR A 116 0.75 -4.61 -10.41
CA TYR A 116 0.77 -5.43 -9.21
C TYR A 116 2.11 -5.25 -8.47
N THR A 117 3.22 -5.36 -9.19
CA THR A 117 4.57 -5.16 -8.64
C THR A 117 4.71 -3.77 -8.02
N ASN A 118 4.27 -2.73 -8.73
CA ASN A 118 4.34 -1.36 -8.26
C ASN A 118 3.50 -1.12 -7.00
N VAL A 119 2.24 -1.56 -6.98
CA VAL A 119 1.35 -1.40 -5.82
C VAL A 119 1.89 -2.17 -4.62
N ARG A 120 2.32 -3.43 -4.82
CA ARG A 120 2.94 -4.25 -3.77
C ARG A 120 4.15 -3.55 -3.15
N CYS A 121 4.98 -2.97 -4.00
CA CYS A 121 6.17 -2.24 -3.58
C CYS A 121 5.86 -0.95 -2.82
N GLY A 122 4.97 -0.11 -3.34
CA GLY A 122 4.53 1.09 -2.63
C GLY A 122 3.93 0.77 -1.26
N THR A 123 3.11 -0.29 -1.16
CA THR A 123 2.54 -0.74 0.11
C THR A 123 3.62 -1.22 1.08
N MET A 124 4.56 -2.06 0.63
CA MET A 124 5.69 -2.52 1.46
C MET A 124 6.52 -1.35 2.01
N ILE A 125 6.85 -0.38 1.16
CA ILE A 125 7.64 0.80 1.53
C ILE A 125 6.89 1.61 2.59
N LEU A 126 5.58 1.85 2.39
CA LEU A 126 4.77 2.60 3.35
C LEU A 126 4.65 1.87 4.70
N ALA A 127 4.48 0.54 4.70
CA ALA A 127 4.46 -0.27 5.90
C ALA A 127 5.80 -0.20 6.66
N LYS A 128 6.93 -0.35 5.94
CA LYS A 128 8.28 -0.19 6.52
C LYS A 128 8.48 1.18 7.14
N TYR A 129 8.02 2.24 6.48
CA TYR A 129 8.07 3.57 7.05
C TYR A 129 7.19 3.71 8.28
N ASN A 130 5.99 3.13 8.30
CA ASN A 130 5.13 3.16 9.48
C ASN A 130 5.76 2.44 10.68
N GLN A 131 6.38 1.28 10.45
CA GLN A 131 7.11 0.54 11.49
C GLN A 131 8.21 1.40 12.12
N SER A 132 9.00 2.11 11.30
CA SER A 132 10.06 2.99 11.80
C SER A 132 9.56 4.31 12.40
N ALA A 133 8.44 4.83 11.91
CA ALA A 133 7.94 6.16 12.25
C ALA A 133 6.92 6.16 13.40
N GLY A 134 6.31 5.01 13.71
CA GLY A 134 5.28 4.84 14.74
C GLY A 134 3.93 5.49 14.41
N SER A 135 3.74 6.03 13.20
CA SER A 135 2.45 6.59 12.79
C SER A 135 2.32 6.73 11.27
N TRP A 136 1.13 6.43 10.74
CA TRP A 136 0.82 6.56 9.31
C TRP A 136 1.05 7.98 8.78
N LYS A 137 0.73 9.00 9.57
CA LYS A 137 0.94 10.41 9.17
C LYS A 137 2.41 10.73 8.96
N LYS A 138 3.30 10.20 9.80
CA LYS A 138 4.74 10.38 9.66
C LYS A 138 5.31 9.49 8.55
N ALA A 139 4.80 8.26 8.41
CA ALA A 139 5.14 7.34 7.33
C ALA A 139 4.86 7.94 5.95
N LEU A 140 3.70 8.56 5.74
CA LEU A 140 3.39 9.31 4.50
C LEU A 140 4.37 10.47 4.28
N GLY A 141 4.79 11.15 5.35
CA GLY A 141 5.82 12.17 5.28
C GLY A 141 7.17 11.59 4.80
N TYR A 142 7.58 10.44 5.35
CA TYR A 142 8.77 9.71 4.91
C TYR A 142 8.66 9.23 3.47
N TYR A 143 7.48 8.76 3.06
CA TYR A 143 7.21 8.33 1.69
C TYR A 143 7.50 9.46 0.68
N ASN A 144 7.09 10.69 1.01
CA ASN A 144 7.25 11.82 0.11
C ASN A 144 8.67 12.40 0.03
N VAL A 145 9.34 12.59 1.18
CA VAL A 145 10.64 13.31 1.20
C VAL A 145 11.83 12.45 1.63
N GLY A 146 11.59 11.21 2.03
CA GLY A 146 12.57 10.33 2.66
C GLY A 146 12.75 10.60 4.17
N PRO A 147 13.06 9.58 4.99
CA PRO A 147 13.22 9.73 6.44
C PRO A 147 14.29 10.76 6.84
N THR A 148 15.47 10.70 6.21
CA THR A 148 16.59 11.61 6.53
C THR A 148 16.20 13.06 6.35
N ASN A 149 15.66 13.42 5.17
CA ASN A 149 15.21 14.79 4.91
C ASN A 149 14.04 15.20 5.81
N TYR A 150 13.11 14.28 6.09
CA TYR A 150 12.01 14.59 7.00
C TYR A 150 12.53 14.96 8.38
N GLU A 151 13.54 14.27 8.90
CA GLU A 151 14.06 14.54 10.24
C GLU A 151 14.98 15.76 10.31
N SER A 152 15.90 15.89 9.35
CA SER A 152 16.98 16.88 9.41
C SER A 152 16.65 18.24 8.79
N ASN A 153 15.63 18.33 7.91
CA ASN A 153 15.34 19.56 7.18
C ASN A 153 13.92 20.09 7.45
N ARG A 154 13.83 21.29 8.03
CA ARG A 154 12.54 21.93 8.40
C ARG A 154 11.61 22.16 7.21
N LYS A 155 12.15 22.51 6.03
CA LYS A 155 11.36 22.70 4.80
C LYS A 155 10.77 21.37 4.34
N MET A 156 11.58 20.31 4.34
CA MET A 156 11.14 18.97 3.94
C MET A 156 10.15 18.37 4.94
N LYS A 157 10.35 18.56 6.25
CA LYS A 157 9.37 18.19 7.29
C LYS A 157 8.00 18.84 7.04
N ARG A 158 7.97 20.13 6.67
CA ARG A 158 6.73 20.84 6.31
C ARG A 158 6.10 20.26 5.05
N GLN A 159 6.89 19.97 4.02
CA GLN A 159 6.41 19.36 2.78
C GLN A 159 5.81 17.97 3.03
N GLY A 160 6.51 17.08 3.74
CA GLY A 160 5.98 15.75 4.10
C GLY A 160 4.69 15.82 4.92
N LYS A 161 4.57 16.79 5.84
CA LYS A 161 3.31 17.01 6.58
C LYS A 161 2.16 17.47 5.67
N ARG A 162 2.43 18.31 4.68
CA ARG A 162 1.43 18.74 3.67
C ARG A 162 1.02 17.58 2.78
N TYR A 163 1.96 16.76 2.34
CA TYR A 163 1.69 15.55 1.57
C TYR A 163 0.78 14.59 2.37
N ALA A 164 1.14 14.30 3.62
CA ALA A 164 0.33 13.42 4.47
C ALA A 164 -1.11 13.94 4.67
N LYS A 165 -1.29 15.27 4.78
CA LYS A 165 -2.62 15.88 4.85
C LYS A 165 -3.43 15.63 3.56
N GLN A 166 -2.82 15.77 2.39
CA GLN A 166 -3.49 15.54 1.10
C GLN A 166 -3.91 14.08 0.94
N VAL A 167 -3.02 13.13 1.24
CA VAL A 167 -3.37 11.70 1.19
C VAL A 167 -4.54 11.38 2.13
N LYS A 168 -4.52 11.86 3.39
CA LYS A 168 -5.64 11.64 4.32
C LYS A 168 -6.94 12.31 3.87
N GLN A 169 -6.88 13.41 3.08
CA GLN A 169 -8.07 14.02 2.48
C GLN A 169 -8.64 13.12 1.38
N HIS A 170 -7.80 12.59 0.49
CA HIS A 170 -8.22 11.62 -0.52
C HIS A 170 -8.83 10.38 0.13
N GLU A 171 -8.21 9.85 1.19
CA GLU A 171 -8.71 8.68 1.93
C GLU A 171 -10.09 8.95 2.55
N LYS A 172 -10.29 10.13 3.15
CA LYS A 172 -11.61 10.53 3.68
C LYS A 172 -12.67 10.61 2.58
N GLN A 173 -12.33 11.21 1.44
CA GLN A 173 -13.23 11.31 0.28
C GLN A 173 -13.60 9.94 -0.28
N LEU A 174 -12.64 9.02 -0.35
CA LEU A 174 -12.89 7.65 -0.75
C LEU A 174 -13.79 6.94 0.25
N LYS A 175 -13.50 7.05 1.55
CA LYS A 175 -14.32 6.43 2.60
C LYS A 175 -15.77 6.90 2.57
N SER A 176 -16.04 8.17 2.25
CA SER A 176 -17.41 8.69 2.09
C SER A 176 -18.12 8.23 0.81
N SER A 177 -17.40 7.60 -0.12
CA SER A 177 -17.93 7.16 -1.42
C SER A 177 -18.18 5.64 -1.48
N LEU A 178 -17.85 4.90 -0.42
CA LEU A 178 -18.08 3.46 -0.26
C LEU A 178 -19.49 3.17 0.25
#